data_AF-A0A3C0KFW9-F1
#
_entry.id   AF-A0A3C0KFW9-F1
#
_cell.length_a   1.000
_cell.length_b   1.000
_cell.length_c   1.000
_cell.angle_alpha   90.00
_cell.angle_beta   90.00
_cell.angle_gamma   90.00
#
_symmetry.space_group_name_H-M   'P 1'
#
loop_
_entity.id
_entity.type
_entity.pdbx_description
1 polymer ?
#
loop_
_entity_poly.entity_id
_entity_poly.type
_entity_poly.pdbx_seq_one_letter_code
_entity_poly.pdbx_strand_id
1 'polypeptide(L)' 'LCPGGKERMRRLMNVIEADRLDLGVLVTHERRLDDIAEAYDLFANQRDGVLKIAIKP' A
#
# COMPACT_ATOMS: atom_id res chain seq x y z
N LEU A 1 1.64 -20.26 -8.09
CA LEU A 1 1.01 -19.76 -6.83
C LEU A 1 1.87 -18.63 -6.30
N CYS A 2 1.33 -17.41 -6.24
CA CYS A 2 2.02 -16.30 -5.59
C CYS A 2 2.10 -16.60 -4.09
N PRO A 3 3.28 -16.46 -3.45
CA PRO A 3 3.41 -16.76 -2.04
C PRO A 3 2.53 -15.79 -1.24
N GLY A 4 1.65 -16.34 -0.39
CA GLY A 4 0.66 -15.60 0.40
C GLY A 4 0.40 -16.26 1.75
N GLY A 5 -0.64 -15.82 2.46
CA GLY A 5 -1.08 -16.41 3.73
C GLY A 5 -0.38 -15.89 4.98
N LYS A 6 -0.88 -16.31 6.15
CA LYS A 6 -0.47 -15.82 7.48
C LYS A 6 1.03 -15.93 7.73
N GLU A 7 1.62 -17.08 7.41
CA GLU A 7 3.03 -17.34 7.70
C GLU A 7 3.95 -16.43 6.87
N ARG A 8 3.59 -16.15 5.61
CA ARG A 8 4.31 -15.17 4.82
C ARG A 8 4.19 -13.77 5.41
N MET A 9 2.98 -13.35 5.78
CA MET A 9 2.77 -12.03 6.36
C MET A 9 3.55 -11.85 7.66
N ARG A 10 3.55 -12.85 8.55
CA ARG A 10 4.35 -12.82 9.78
C ARG A 10 5.84 -12.56 9.48
N ARG A 11 6.41 -13.26 8.51
CA ARG A 11 7.82 -13.06 8.11
C ARG A 11 8.08 -11.65 7.57
N LEU A 12 7.16 -11.12 6.75
CA LEU A 12 7.29 -9.76 6.22
C LEU A 12 7.16 -8.69 7.32
N MET A 13 6.21 -8.87 8.25
CA MET A 13 6.05 -7.95 9.38
C MET A 13 7.28 -7.92 10.28
N ASN A 14 7.91 -9.07 10.53
CA ASN A 14 9.15 -9.14 11.31
C ASN A 14 10.30 -8.34 10.67
N VAL A 15 10.33 -8.17 9.34
CA VAL A 15 11.35 -7.36 8.66
C VAL A 15 11.14 -5.86 8.94
N ILE A 16 9.89 -5.41 8.94
CA ILE A 16 9.52 -4.03 9.23
C ILE A 16 9.74 -3.71 10.71
N GLU A 17 9.33 -4.61 11.60
CA GLU A 17 9.54 -4.47 13.05
C GLU A 17 11.02 -4.40 13.43
N ALA A 18 11.88 -5.08 12.68
CA ALA A 18 13.33 -5.03 12.86
C ALA A 18 13.99 -3.79 12.22
N ASP A 19 13.22 -2.80 11.77
CA ASP A 19 13.67 -1.56 11.12
C ASP A 19 14.64 -1.78 9.95
N ARG A 20 14.45 -2.90 9.22
CA ARG A 20 15.32 -3.28 8.09
C ARG A 20 14.91 -2.64 6.78
N LEU A 21 13.71 -2.05 6.72
CA LEU A 21 13.12 -1.49 5.52
C LEU A 21 11.98 -0.53 5.88
N ASP A 22 12.05 0.71 5.40
CA ASP A 22 10.92 1.64 5.42
C ASP A 22 10.09 1.47 4.14
N LEU A 23 8.86 0.99 4.29
CA LEU A 23 7.88 0.86 3.19
C LEU A 23 6.90 2.04 3.12
N GLY A 24 6.93 2.95 4.09
CA GLY A 24 6.09 4.14 4.12
C GLY A 24 6.30 5.02 2.88
N VAL A 25 7.53 5.06 2.37
CA VAL A 25 7.92 5.79 1.14
C VAL A 25 7.19 5.32 -0.12
N LEU A 26 6.57 4.14 -0.11
CA LEU A 26 5.79 3.67 -1.25
C LEU A 26 4.44 4.38 -1.35
N VAL A 27 3.91 4.89 -0.23
CA VAL A 27 2.62 5.59 -0.17
C VAL A 27 2.80 7.01 -0.72
N THR A 28 2.39 7.19 -1.97
CA THR A 28 2.42 8.48 -2.67
C THR A 28 1.20 9.35 -2.39
N HIS A 29 0.08 8.72 -2.05
CA HIS A 29 -1.21 9.41 -1.89
C HIS A 29 -1.99 8.80 -0.72
N GLU A 30 -2.69 9.64 0.03
CA GLU A 30 -3.72 9.23 0.97
C GLU A 30 -5.09 9.74 0.50
N ARG A 31 -6.14 8.94 0.74
CA ARG A 31 -7.53 9.29 0.44
C ARG A 31 -8.44 8.80 1.56
N ARG A 32 -9.59 9.47 1.74
CA ARG A 32 -10.65 8.99 2.63
C ARG A 32 -11.38 7.83 1.96
N LEU A 33 -12.04 6.98 2.76
CA LEU A 33 -12.87 5.89 2.24
C LEU A 33 -14.00 6.40 1.34
N ASP A 34 -14.55 7.58 1.64
CA ASP A 34 -15.59 8.22 0.82
C ASP A 34 -15.13 8.50 -0.63
N ASP A 35 -13.82 8.69 -0.83
CA ASP A 35 -13.21 9.03 -2.13
C ASP A 35 -12.66 7.80 -2.87
N ILE A 36 -13.02 6.58 -2.44
CA ILE A 36 -12.39 5.35 -2.95
C ILE A 36 -12.52 5.18 -4.46
N ALA A 37 -13.64 5.59 -5.07
CA ALA A 37 -13.84 5.51 -6.51
C ALA A 37 -12.85 6.40 -7.28
N GLU A 38 -12.60 7.61 -6.81
CA GLU A 38 -11.61 8.53 -7.39
C GLU A 38 -10.19 7.97 -7.22
N ALA A 39 -9.88 7.40 -6.04
CA ALA A 39 -8.60 6.75 -5.79
C ALA A 39 -8.33 5.61 -6.80
N TYR A 40 -9.36 4.82 -7.11
CA TYR A 40 -9.25 3.78 -8.14
C TYR A 40 -9.03 4.35 -9.54
N ASP A 41 -9.73 5.43 -9.94
CA ASP A 41 -9.52 6.07 -11.24
C ASP A 41 -8.07 6.61 -11.37
N LEU A 42 -7.58 7.31 -10.35
CA LEU A 42 -6.23 7.85 -10.32
C LEU A 42 -5.17 6.74 -10.48
N PHE A 43 -5.31 5.66 -9.70
CA PHE A 43 -4.39 4.52 -9.75
C PHE A 43 -4.43 3.78 -11.09
N ALA A 44 -5.64 3.49 -11.59
CA ALA A 44 -5.82 2.74 -12.84
C ALA A 44 -5.25 3.50 -14.05
N ASN A 45 -5.30 4.84 -14.03
CA ASN A 45 -4.79 5.67 -15.11
C ASN A 45 -3.34 6.15 -14.90
N GLN A 46 -2.65 5.69 -13.84
CA GLN A 46 -1.26 6.05 -13.51
C GLN A 46 -1.03 7.58 -13.50
N ARG A 47 -2.02 8.34 -13.01
CA ARG A 47 -1.94 9.80 -12.94
C ARG A 47 -1.13 10.24 -11.72
N ASP A 48 -0.64 11.48 -11.79
CA ASP A 48 -0.01 12.18 -10.67
C ASP A 48 1.17 11.42 -10.02
N GLY A 49 1.88 10.60 -10.81
CA GLY A 49 3.03 9.84 -10.32
C GLY A 49 2.69 8.78 -9.27
N VAL A 50 1.45 8.28 -9.27
CA VAL A 50 0.98 7.31 -8.28
C VAL A 50 1.78 6.02 -8.26
N LEU A 51 2.19 5.61 -7.05
CA LEU A 51 2.81 4.30 -6.79
C LEU A 51 1.94 3.44 -5.87
N LYS A 52 1.51 4.01 -4.74
CA LYS A 52 0.57 3.39 -3.81
C LYS A 52 -0.34 4.44 -3.22
N ILE A 53 -1.62 4.11 -3.09
CA ILE A 53 -2.61 4.89 -2.37
C ILE A 53 -2.97 4.17 -1.07
N ALA A 54 -2.94 4.90 0.05
CA ALA A 54 -3.46 4.43 1.33
C ALA A 54 -4.86 5.01 1.56
N ILE A 55 -5.85 4.15 1.80
CA ILE A 55 -7.21 4.56 2.15
C ILE A 55 -7.33 4.64 3.67
N LYS A 56 -7.80 5.76 4.19
CA LYS A 56 -8.06 5.99 5.62
C LYS A 56 -9.58 5.91 5.88
N PRO A 57 -10.01 5.40 7.05
CA PRO A 57 -11.41 5.38 7.45
C PRO A 57 -12.05 6.78 7.46
#